data_AF-A0A8J5N9H2-F1
#
_entry.id   AF-A0A8J5N9H2-F1
#
_cell.length_a   1.000
_cell.length_b   1.000
_cell.length_c   1.000
_cell.angle_alpha   90.00
_cell.angle_beta   90.00
_cell.angle_gamma   90.00
#
_symmetry.space_group_name_H-M   'P 1'
#
loop_
_entity.id
_entity.type
_entity.pdbx_description
1 polymer ?
#
loop_
_entity_poly.entity_id
_entity_poly.type
_entity_poly.pdbx_seq_one_letter_code
_entity_poly.pdbx_strand_id
1 'polypeptide(L)'
;KGDAQAHSNCYYYCTYDGDVYCCADDSRPIPKSHDNHDGSCPEEEDQMCKSSGIFLRPKKPKVAKTSGSIQLADDNGKLLQSCASDGYCKEDERCCASKCARKHVCLKSLKKEGSDDAEAENRE
;
A
#
# COMPACT_ATOMS: atom_id res chain seq x y z
N LYS A 1 -33.05 -28.91 0.86
CA LYS A 1 -33.52 -28.04 1.97
C LYS A 1 -32.57 -28.32 3.12
N GLY A 2 -31.50 -27.53 3.22
CA GLY A 2 -31.37 -26.46 4.24
C GLY A 2 -30.78 -27.12 5.49
N ASP A 3 -29.63 -26.77 6.04
CA ASP A 3 -29.01 -25.45 6.15
C ASP A 3 -27.49 -25.62 6.35
N ALA A 4 -26.68 -25.06 5.46
CA ALA A 4 -25.24 -24.89 5.72
C ALA A 4 -25.11 -23.67 6.63
N GLN A 5 -24.86 -23.95 7.90
CA GLN A 5 -24.73 -22.98 8.98
C GLN A 5 -23.67 -21.93 8.61
N ALA A 6 -24.13 -20.70 8.37
CA ALA A 6 -23.31 -19.54 8.08
C ALA A 6 -22.45 -19.19 9.31
N HIS A 7 -21.29 -19.80 9.44
CA HIS A 7 -20.24 -19.33 10.33
C HIS A 7 -19.53 -18.15 9.65
N SER A 8 -20.17 -16.98 9.67
CA SER A 8 -19.59 -15.72 9.21
C SER A 8 -18.57 -15.17 10.22
N ASN A 9 -17.58 -15.98 10.60
CA ASN A 9 -16.45 -15.55 11.43
C ASN A 9 -15.21 -15.40 10.54
N CYS A 10 -15.35 -14.67 9.45
CA CYS A 10 -14.20 -14.34 8.63
C CYS A 10 -13.38 -13.27 9.35
N TYR A 11 -12.18 -13.65 9.81
CA TYR A 11 -11.31 -12.71 10.53
C TYR A 11 -10.72 -11.65 9.60
N TYR A 12 -10.48 -11.97 8.32
CA TYR A 12 -10.09 -11.02 7.29
C TYR A 12 -10.43 -11.56 5.89
N TYR A 13 -10.79 -10.64 5.00
CA TYR A 13 -11.13 -10.91 3.60
C TYR A 13 -9.95 -10.59 2.69
N CYS A 14 -9.77 -11.37 1.61
CA CYS A 14 -8.81 -11.07 0.55
C CYS A 14 -9.50 -10.98 -0.80
N THR A 15 -8.82 -10.37 -1.77
CA THR A 15 -9.32 -10.17 -3.13
C THR A 15 -8.45 -10.97 -4.10
N TYR A 16 -9.05 -11.75 -5.00
CA TYR A 16 -8.36 -12.49 -6.06
C TYR A 16 -9.19 -12.43 -7.33
N ASP A 17 -8.60 -12.00 -8.44
CA ASP A 17 -9.26 -11.86 -9.75
C ASP A 17 -10.55 -11.01 -9.71
N GLY A 18 -10.58 -9.99 -8.84
CA GLY A 18 -11.74 -9.13 -8.63
C GLY A 18 -12.81 -9.69 -7.68
N ASP A 19 -12.66 -10.93 -7.22
CA ASP A 19 -13.57 -11.56 -6.26
C ASP A 19 -13.04 -11.47 -4.82
N VAL A 20 -13.92 -11.15 -3.88
CA VAL A 20 -13.61 -11.09 -2.44
C VAL A 20 -13.96 -12.42 -1.78
N TYR A 21 -13.02 -13.02 -1.05
CA TYR A 21 -13.21 -14.29 -0.36
C TYR A 21 -12.67 -14.28 1.08
N CYS A 22 -13.10 -15.24 1.89
CA CYS A 22 -12.63 -15.38 3.26
C CYS A 22 -11.29 -16.13 3.32
N CYS A 23 -10.25 -15.49 3.83
CA CYS A 23 -8.91 -16.08 3.86
C CYS A 23 -8.64 -17.03 5.04
N ALA A 24 -9.63 -17.25 5.91
CA ALA A 24 -9.46 -17.96 7.17
C ALA A 24 -10.29 -19.24 7.30
N ASP A 25 -11.04 -19.66 6.27
CA ASP A 25 -11.88 -20.87 6.31
C ASP A 25 -11.29 -22.08 5.59
N ASP A 26 -10.02 -21.99 5.17
CA ASP A 26 -9.24 -23.09 4.56
C ASP A 26 -9.90 -23.80 3.36
N SER A 27 -11.04 -23.30 2.88
CA SER A 27 -11.83 -23.85 1.78
C SER A 27 -11.14 -23.74 0.41
N ARG A 28 -10.08 -22.94 0.33
CA ARG A 28 -9.29 -22.73 -0.88
C ARG A 28 -7.80 -22.74 -0.55
N PRO A 29 -6.94 -23.28 -1.45
CA PRO A 29 -5.51 -23.12 -1.32
C PRO A 29 -5.19 -21.62 -1.26
N ILE A 30 -4.25 -21.23 -0.41
CA ILE A 30 -3.75 -19.85 -0.34
C ILE A 30 -2.73 -19.69 -1.47
N PRO A 31 -2.98 -18.85 -2.51
CA PRO A 31 -1.95 -18.55 -3.50
C PRO A 31 -0.63 -18.10 -2.89
N LYS A 32 0.45 -18.49 -3.57
CA LYS A 32 1.82 -18.45 -3.08
C LYS A 32 2.34 -17.04 -2.79
N SER A 33 1.70 -16.01 -3.35
CA SER A 33 1.95 -14.59 -3.09
C SER A 33 0.76 -13.84 -3.67
N HIS A 34 -0.06 -13.22 -2.83
CA HIS A 34 -1.28 -12.52 -3.26
C HIS A 34 -1.09 -11.05 -3.61
N ASP A 35 0.12 -10.56 -3.44
CA ASP A 35 0.31 -9.13 -3.32
C ASP A 35 1.66 -8.80 -3.96
N ASN A 36 1.65 -8.42 -5.24
CA ASN A 36 2.81 -7.78 -5.88
C ASN A 36 2.98 -6.33 -5.36
N HIS A 37 2.81 -6.12 -4.05
CA HIS A 37 3.10 -4.85 -3.40
C HIS A 37 4.60 -4.77 -3.08
N ASP A 38 5.46 -4.98 -4.08
CA ASP A 38 6.90 -4.99 -3.89
C ASP A 38 7.40 -3.62 -3.36
N GLY A 39 8.52 -3.64 -2.64
CA GLY A 39 9.08 -2.49 -1.95
C GLY A 39 8.79 -2.49 -0.45
N SER A 40 9.15 -1.39 0.20
CA SER A 40 9.09 -1.24 1.65
C SER A 40 8.36 0.03 2.06
N CYS A 41 7.73 0.00 3.23
CA CYS A 41 7.12 1.19 3.82
C CYS A 41 8.19 2.25 4.14
N PRO A 42 7.90 3.54 3.91
CA PRO A 42 8.73 4.63 4.40
C PRO A 42 8.71 4.67 5.94
N GLU A 43 9.84 4.99 6.56
CA GLU A 43 9.89 5.17 8.01
C GLU A 43 9.02 6.35 8.45
N GLU A 44 8.28 6.19 9.55
CA GLU A 44 7.36 7.23 10.05
C GLU A 44 8.07 8.56 10.34
N GLU A 45 9.30 8.49 10.84
CA GLU A 45 10.13 9.66 11.13
C GLU A 45 10.46 10.50 9.88
N ASP A 46 10.54 9.87 8.71
CA ASP A 46 10.85 10.52 7.45
C ASP A 46 9.62 11.09 6.74
N GLN A 47 8.42 10.77 7.22
CA GLN A 47 7.18 11.32 6.67
C GLN A 47 7.04 12.80 7.04
N MET A 48 6.57 13.60 6.10
CA MET A 48 6.27 15.02 6.26
C MET A 48 4.80 15.24 5.95
N CYS A 49 4.08 15.76 6.93
CA CYS A 49 2.65 16.00 6.82
C CYS A 49 2.40 17.40 6.27
N LYS A 50 1.84 17.48 5.06
CA LYS A 50 1.37 18.74 4.47
C LYS A 50 -0.15 18.69 4.31
N SER A 51 -0.77 19.84 4.11
CA SER A 51 -2.20 19.93 3.83
C SER A 51 -2.59 19.22 2.52
N SER A 52 -1.66 19.12 1.58
CA SER A 52 -1.86 18.54 0.25
C SER A 52 -1.44 17.08 0.11
N GLY A 53 -0.87 16.46 1.14
CA GLY A 53 -0.25 15.14 0.98
C GLY A 53 0.66 14.73 2.13
N ILE A 54 1.03 13.45 2.10
CA ILE A 54 2.15 12.91 2.89
C ILE A 54 3.36 12.82 1.97
N PHE A 55 4.52 13.32 2.43
CA PHE A 55 5.74 13.35 1.63
C PHE A 55 6.89 12.68 2.38
N LEU A 56 7.84 12.07 1.67
CA LEU A 56 9.06 11.52 2.23
C LEU A 56 10.17 12.58 2.24
N ARG A 57 10.88 12.67 3.36
CA ARG A 57 12.15 13.39 3.45
C ARG A 57 13.30 12.41 3.18
N PRO A 58 14.01 12.51 2.05
CA PRO A 58 15.14 11.62 1.79
C PRO A 58 16.26 11.87 2.81
N LYS A 59 16.64 10.82 3.57
CA LYS A 59 17.71 10.86 4.58
C LYS A 59 19.12 11.00 3.99
N LYS A 60 19.32 10.67 2.71
CA LYS A 60 20.62 10.80 2.00
C LYS A 60 20.38 11.19 0.54
N PRO A 61 21.02 12.26 0.02
CA PRO A 61 21.06 12.54 -1.42
C PRO A 61 22.01 11.53 -2.05
N LYS A 62 21.52 10.33 -2.33
CA LYS A 62 22.22 9.38 -3.19
C LYS A 62 21.43 9.35 -4.49
N VAL A 63 22.16 9.63 -5.57
CA VAL A 63 21.72 9.73 -6.96
C VAL A 63 21.03 11.06 -7.32
N ALA A 64 21.48 11.60 -8.45
CA ALA A 64 21.36 12.99 -8.85
C ALA A 64 19.94 13.38 -9.30
N LYS A 65 19.59 14.65 -9.08
CA LYS A 65 18.55 15.44 -9.78
C LYS A 65 17.06 15.23 -9.44
N THR A 66 16.69 14.82 -8.23
CA THR A 66 15.35 15.13 -7.71
C THR A 66 15.45 15.74 -6.30
N SER A 67 15.79 17.03 -6.25
CA SER A 67 15.78 17.86 -5.04
C SER A 67 14.37 18.15 -4.49
N GLY A 68 13.44 17.19 -4.63
CA GLY A 68 12.04 17.30 -4.25
C GLY A 68 11.67 16.21 -3.26
N SER A 69 10.86 16.56 -2.27
CA SER A 69 10.21 15.58 -1.40
C SER A 69 9.34 14.62 -2.22
N ILE A 70 9.50 13.30 -2.07
CA ILE A 70 8.70 12.30 -2.79
C ILE A 70 7.29 12.27 -2.18
N GLN A 71 6.24 12.37 -2.99
CA GLN A 71 4.87 12.26 -2.48
C GLN A 71 4.51 10.79 -2.26
N LEU A 72 4.09 10.46 -1.05
CA LEU A 72 3.72 9.12 -0.61
C LEU A 72 2.22 8.87 -0.67
N ALA A 73 1.41 9.91 -0.46
CA ALA A 73 -0.03 9.86 -0.60
C ALA A 73 -0.57 11.23 -0.97
N ASP A 74 -1.64 11.23 -1.76
CA ASP A 74 -2.47 12.40 -2.03
C ASP A 74 -3.31 12.74 -0.79
N ASP A 75 -3.77 13.99 -0.73
CA ASP A 75 -4.61 14.51 0.35
C ASP A 75 -3.96 14.61 1.74
N ASN A 76 -4.62 15.39 2.59
CA ASN A 76 -4.23 15.50 3.99
C ASN A 76 -4.25 14.11 4.64
N GLY A 77 -3.17 13.72 5.31
CA GLY A 77 -3.07 12.42 5.98
C GLY A 77 -4.23 12.09 6.93
N LYS A 78 -4.94 13.10 7.45
CA LYS A 78 -6.14 12.90 8.29
C LYS A 78 -7.38 12.44 7.53
N LEU A 79 -7.45 12.70 6.22
CA LEU A 79 -8.57 12.35 5.34
C LEU A 79 -8.37 10.99 4.67
N LEU A 80 -7.14 10.46 4.69
CA LEU A 80 -6.82 9.15 4.12
C LEU A 80 -7.61 8.04 4.82
N GLN A 81 -8.09 7.09 4.01
CA GLN A 81 -8.78 5.90 4.50
C GLN A 81 -7.79 4.96 5.19
N SER A 82 -8.29 4.25 6.20
CA SER A 82 -7.50 3.25 6.90
C SER A 82 -7.40 1.97 6.07
N CYS A 83 -6.23 1.35 6.07
CA CYS A 83 -6.02 0.01 5.51
C CYS A 83 -5.71 -0.99 6.63
N ALA A 84 -5.96 -2.28 6.36
CA ALA A 84 -5.66 -3.38 7.29
C ALA A 84 -4.57 -4.33 6.75
N SER A 85 -4.39 -4.40 5.43
CA SER A 85 -3.30 -5.11 4.76
C SER A 85 -2.99 -4.45 3.41
N ASP A 86 -1.88 -4.85 2.78
CA ASP A 86 -1.44 -4.30 1.50
C ASP A 86 -2.48 -4.52 0.39
N GLY A 87 -3.20 -5.65 0.37
CA GLY A 87 -4.27 -5.93 -0.61
C GLY A 87 -5.50 -4.99 -0.56
N TYR A 88 -5.55 -4.02 0.36
CA TYR A 88 -6.51 -2.92 0.34
C TYR A 88 -6.01 -1.69 -0.45
N CYS A 89 -4.72 -1.69 -0.81
CA CYS A 89 -4.02 -0.60 -1.46
C CYS A 89 -3.79 -0.90 -2.94
N LYS A 90 -3.40 0.11 -3.72
CA LYS A 90 -3.04 -0.08 -5.12
C LYS A 90 -1.74 -0.89 -5.25
N GLU A 91 -1.47 -1.41 -6.44
CA GLU A 91 -0.29 -2.24 -6.73
C GLU A 91 1.04 -1.56 -6.32
N ASP A 92 1.18 -0.25 -6.51
CA ASP A 92 2.36 0.54 -6.14
C ASP A 92 2.32 1.09 -4.70
N GLU A 93 1.31 0.72 -3.92
CA GLU A 93 1.07 1.18 -2.56
C GLU A 93 1.12 0.00 -1.57
N ARG A 94 1.43 0.34 -0.32
CA ARG A 94 1.42 -0.57 0.82
C ARG A 94 0.69 0.03 1.99
N CYS A 95 0.14 -0.85 2.82
CA CYS A 95 -0.51 -0.48 4.04
C CYS A 95 0.53 -0.16 5.11
N CYS A 96 0.83 1.12 5.28
CA CYS A 96 1.95 1.59 6.08
C CYS A 96 1.50 2.45 7.26
N ALA A 97 2.26 2.39 8.35
CA ALA A 97 2.08 3.32 9.47
C ALA A 97 2.39 4.74 9.03
N SER A 98 1.51 5.66 9.42
CA SER A 98 1.73 7.07 9.20
C SER A 98 1.48 7.89 10.45
N LYS A 99 2.49 8.65 10.87
CA LYS A 99 2.34 9.67 11.91
C LYS A 99 1.41 10.81 11.50
N CYS A 100 1.23 11.04 10.19
CA CYS A 100 0.35 12.08 9.66
C CYS A 100 -1.13 11.69 9.80
N ALA A 101 -1.44 10.41 9.60
CA ALA A 101 -2.78 9.85 9.72
C ALA A 101 -3.07 9.27 11.12
N ARG A 102 -2.02 8.99 11.91
CA ARG A 102 -2.06 8.28 13.20
C ARG A 102 -2.71 6.89 13.11
N LYS A 103 -2.61 6.25 11.94
CA LYS A 103 -3.18 4.94 11.60
C LYS A 103 -2.45 4.36 10.38
N HIS A 104 -2.72 3.11 10.04
CA HIS A 104 -2.28 2.53 8.78
C HIS A 104 -3.08 3.12 7.62
N VAL A 105 -2.39 3.57 6.58
CA VAL A 105 -2.96 4.12 5.35
C VAL A 105 -2.15 3.60 4.15
N CYS A 106 -2.75 3.60 2.97
CA CYS A 106 -2.05 3.26 1.75
C CYS A 106 -1.04 4.36 1.41
N LEU A 107 0.25 4.01 1.40
CA LEU A 107 1.35 4.88 1.01
C LEU A 107 2.10 4.24 -0.15
N LYS A 108 2.65 5.04 -1.05
CA LYS A 108 3.54 4.55 -2.10
C LYS A 108 4.72 3.78 -1.53
N SER A 109 4.96 2.62 -2.13
CA SER A 109 6.06 1.73 -1.78
C SER A 109 7.40 2.31 -2.23
N LEU A 110 8.40 2.16 -1.38
CA LEU A 110 9.78 2.42 -1.78
C LEU A 110 10.31 1.16 -2.46
N LYS A 111 10.37 1.17 -3.80
CA LYS A 111 11.05 0.12 -4.56
C LYS A 111 12.52 0.09 -4.14
N LYS A 112 13.01 -1.10 -3.81
CA LYS A 112 14.43 -1.30 -3.51
C LYS A 112 15.19 -1.08 -4.82
N GLU A 113 16.16 -0.15 -4.85
CA GLU A 113 16.94 0.16 -6.05
C GLU A 113 17.41 -1.14 -6.74
N GLY A 114 16.93 -1.34 -7.97
CA GLY A 114 17.04 -2.61 -8.71
C GLY A 114 15.98 -2.82 -9.79
N SER A 115 15.00 -1.92 -9.95
CA SER A 115 14.08 -1.95 -11.09
C SER A 115 13.83 -0.53 -11.59
N ASP A 116 14.80 -0.04 -12.35
CA ASP A 116 14.63 0.99 -13.36
C ASP A 116 13.52 0.54 -14.33
N ASP A 117 12.29 0.98 -14.13
CA ASP A 117 11.26 1.03 -15.18
C ASP A 117 10.20 2.06 -14.76
N ALA A 118 10.54 3.32 -14.98
CA ALA A 118 9.60 4.40 -15.19
C ALA A 118 10.14 5.30 -16.31
N GLU A 119 10.37 4.71 -17.48
CA GLU A 119 10.34 5.47 -18.72
C GLU A 119 8.86 5.72 -19.05
N ALA A 120 8.34 6.83 -18.53
CA ALA A 120 7.07 7.39 -18.97
C ALA A 120 7.27 8.07 -20.33
N GLU A 121 6.64 7.47 -21.34
CA GLU A 121 6.08 8.04 -22.56
C GLU A 121 6.35 9.53 -22.93
N ASN A 122 6.94 9.73 -24.12
CA ASN A 122 6.42 10.59 -25.20
C ASN A 122 7.24 10.30 -26.47
N ARG A 123 6.67 9.72 -27.53
CA ARG A 123 5.94 10.42 -28.60
C ARG A 123 6.83 11.39 -29.39
N GLU A 124 7.25 10.96 -30.57
CA GLU A 124 7.03 11.59 -31.89
C GLU A 124 7.31 10.57 -33.00
#